data_AF-A0AAD4UP09-F1
#
_entry.id   AF-A0AAD4UP09-F1
#
_cell.length_a   1.000
_cell.length_b   1.000
_cell.length_c   1.000
_cell.angle_alpha   90.00
_cell.angle_beta   90.00
_cell.angle_gamma   90.00
#
_symmetry.space_group_name_H-M   'P 1'
#
loop_
_entity.id
_entity.type
_entity.pdbx_description
1 polymer ?
#
loop_
_entity_poly.entity_id
_entity_poly.type
_entity_poly.pdbx_seq_one_letter_code
_entity_poly.pdbx_strand_id
1 'polypeptide(L)'
;MKCGQKYLCDSRYGTGNLKRHIESCVKPDTCDLGQLLLSKSDGAILTRSYKFDPMKFHELLVMAIIMHDLSFQFVEYAGIRQLFNYVCADIKLVSRNTAKADVLSLYNREKAKLKEILGSVERADGGEERESYKNLTF
;
A
#
# COMPACT_ATOMS: atom_id res chain seq x y z
N MET A 1 -8.11 23.57 -14.29
CA MET A 1 -7.74 24.61 -13.29
C MET A 1 -9.01 25.24 -12.71
N LYS A 2 -9.31 25.06 -11.42
CA LYS A 2 -10.27 25.93 -10.71
C LYS A 2 -9.83 26.17 -9.27
N CYS A 3 -8.97 27.17 -9.07
CA CYS A 3 -8.68 27.75 -7.75
C CYS A 3 -9.76 28.74 -7.29
N GLY A 4 -10.84 28.90 -8.06
CA GLY A 4 -11.99 29.75 -7.74
C GLY A 4 -11.74 31.26 -7.79
N GLN A 5 -10.51 31.71 -8.07
CA GLN A 5 -10.16 33.12 -8.09
C GLN A 5 -10.81 33.85 -9.26
N LYS A 6 -11.47 34.98 -8.96
CA LYS A 6 -12.15 35.83 -9.93
C LYS A 6 -11.25 37.01 -10.30
N TYR A 7 -10.99 37.17 -11.58
CA TYR A 7 -10.20 38.28 -12.10
C TYR A 7 -11.10 39.26 -12.85
N LEU A 8 -10.85 40.56 -12.68
CA LEU A 8 -11.49 41.60 -13.48
C LEU A 8 -10.91 41.55 -14.90
N CYS A 9 -11.79 41.51 -15.90
CA CYS A 9 -11.45 41.38 -17.32
C CYS A 9 -11.92 42.59 -18.15
N ASP A 10 -11.85 43.79 -17.55
CA ASP A 10 -12.12 45.05 -18.25
C ASP A 10 -10.96 45.39 -19.20
N SER A 11 -11.23 46.04 -20.33
CA SER A 11 -10.24 46.34 -21.39
C SER A 11 -9.07 47.20 -20.91
N ARG A 12 -9.25 47.89 -19.78
CA ARG A 12 -8.26 48.71 -19.08
C ARG A 12 -7.21 47.88 -18.33
N TYR A 13 -7.46 46.60 -18.09
CA TYR A 13 -6.53 45.70 -17.42
C TYR A 13 -5.93 44.71 -18.43
N GLY A 14 -4.60 44.65 -18.47
CA GLY A 14 -3.89 43.67 -19.28
C GLY A 14 -3.92 42.26 -18.68
N THR A 15 -3.30 41.29 -19.38
CA THR A 15 -3.23 39.88 -18.98
C THR A 15 -2.25 39.60 -17.82
N GLY A 16 -1.60 40.63 -17.28
CA GLY A 16 -0.57 40.51 -16.25
C GLY A 16 -1.08 39.96 -14.92
N ASN A 17 -2.33 40.25 -14.55
CA ASN A 17 -2.95 39.72 -13.32
C ASN A 17 -3.10 38.19 -13.37
N LEU A 18 -3.56 37.66 -14.50
CA LEU A 18 -3.74 36.24 -14.75
C LEU A 18 -2.39 35.54 -14.85
N LYS A 19 -1.40 36.15 -15.52
CA LYS A 19 -0.04 35.59 -15.62
C LYS A 19 0.59 35.37 -14.24
N ARG A 20 0.58 36.41 -13.38
CA ARG A 20 1.13 36.32 -12.02
C ARG A 20 0.40 35.27 -11.18
N HIS A 21 -0.91 35.14 -11.38
CA HIS A 21 -1.68 34.09 -10.74
C HIS A 21 -1.26 32.69 -11.20
N ILE A 22 -1.09 32.46 -12.50
CA ILE A 22 -0.66 31.15 -13.02
C ILE A 22 0.71 30.75 -12.46
N GLU A 23 1.60 31.71 -12.25
CA GLU A 23 2.95 31.50 -11.69
C GLU A 23 2.93 31.18 -10.18
N SER A 24 1.97 31.72 -9.43
CA SER A 24 1.93 31.62 -7.95
C SER A 24 0.83 30.71 -7.40
N CYS A 25 -0.17 30.37 -8.20
CA CYS A 25 -1.29 29.55 -7.77
C CYS A 25 -0.84 28.11 -7.53
N VAL A 26 -1.19 27.57 -6.37
CA VAL A 26 -1.08 26.14 -6.06
C VAL A 26 -1.95 25.39 -7.06
N LYS A 27 -1.31 24.83 -8.10
CA LYS A 27 -1.99 24.03 -9.10
C LYS A 27 -2.49 22.77 -8.41
N PRO A 28 -3.80 22.45 -8.44
CA PRO A 28 -4.23 21.11 -8.07
C PRO A 28 -3.50 20.12 -8.99
N ASP A 29 -2.99 19.03 -8.43
CA ASP A 29 -2.30 17.94 -9.14
C ASP A 29 -3.24 17.14 -10.08
N THR A 30 -4.36 17.77 -10.48
CA THR A 30 -5.25 17.30 -11.52
C THR A 30 -4.57 17.62 -12.84
N CYS A 31 -3.69 16.72 -13.24
CA CYS A 31 -3.22 16.64 -14.61
C CYS A 31 -4.45 16.48 -15.51
N ASP A 32 -4.75 17.51 -16.30
CA ASP A 32 -5.71 17.38 -17.38
C ASP A 32 -5.10 16.42 -18.41
N LEU A 33 -5.73 15.26 -18.59
CA LEU A 33 -5.25 14.20 -19.48
C LEU A 33 -4.97 14.76 -20.90
N GLY A 34 -5.74 15.75 -21.34
CA GLY A 34 -5.52 16.44 -22.60
C GLY A 34 -4.21 17.25 -22.66
N GLN A 35 -3.83 17.92 -21.56
CA GLN A 35 -2.58 18.68 -21.51
C GLN A 35 -1.34 17.77 -21.40
N LEU A 36 -1.48 16.59 -20.77
CA LEU A 36 -0.41 15.60 -20.67
C LEU A 36 -0.06 15.00 -22.05
N LEU A 37 -1.08 14.69 -22.84
CA LEU A 37 -0.94 14.13 -24.19
C LEU A 37 -0.30 15.11 -25.17
N LEU A 38 -0.60 16.40 -25.03
CA LEU A 38 -0.08 17.45 -25.92
C LEU A 38 1.35 17.91 -25.58
N SER A 39 1.86 17.59 -24.38
CA SER A 39 3.14 18.15 -23.88
C SER A 39 4.38 17.37 -24.28
N LYS A 40 4.29 16.20 -24.92
CA LYS A 40 5.47 15.48 -25.42
C LYS A 40 5.24 14.84 -26.79
N SER A 41 6.17 15.09 -27.71
CA SER A 41 6.22 14.59 -29.08
C SER A 41 6.52 13.10 -29.20
N ASP A 42 6.87 12.42 -28.11
CA ASP A 42 7.51 11.10 -28.18
C ASP A 42 6.67 10.03 -27.49
N GLY A 43 5.43 9.83 -27.96
CA GLY A 43 4.64 8.57 -27.94
C GLY A 43 4.44 7.78 -26.63
N ALA A 44 5.06 8.17 -25.52
CA ALA A 44 5.04 7.47 -24.25
C ALA A 44 4.06 8.20 -23.33
N ILE A 45 2.81 7.75 -23.38
CA ILE A 45 1.79 8.09 -22.38
C ILE A 45 2.33 7.62 -21.03
N LEU A 46 2.92 8.53 -20.26
CA LEU A 46 3.09 8.37 -18.83
C LEU A 46 1.71 8.54 -18.21
N THR A 47 0.85 7.53 -18.35
CA THR A 47 -0.12 7.25 -17.29
C THR A 47 0.72 7.27 -16.02
N ARG A 48 0.37 8.11 -15.04
CA ARG A 48 0.96 8.09 -13.70
C ARG A 48 0.93 6.63 -13.25
N SER A 49 2.04 5.92 -13.44
CA SER A 49 2.01 4.48 -13.55
C SER A 49 1.87 3.97 -12.14
N TYR A 50 0.65 3.57 -11.78
CA TYR A 50 0.44 2.79 -10.58
C TYR A 50 1.24 1.49 -10.79
N LYS A 51 2.47 1.49 -10.27
CA LYS A 51 3.34 0.32 -10.36
C LYS A 51 2.72 -0.72 -9.45
N PHE A 52 2.21 -1.78 -10.07
CA PHE A 52 1.75 -2.94 -9.35
C PHE A 52 2.90 -3.47 -8.49
N ASP A 53 2.65 -3.63 -7.19
CA ASP A 53 3.59 -4.25 -6.26
C ASP A 53 3.18 -5.72 -6.06
N PRO A 54 3.92 -6.69 -6.63
CA PRO A 54 3.64 -8.10 -6.46
C PRO A 54 3.68 -8.53 -4.99
N MET A 55 4.59 -7.96 -4.19
CA MET A 55 4.71 -8.35 -2.78
C MET A 55 3.46 -7.98 -2.00
N LYS A 56 2.92 -6.78 -2.25
CA LYS A 56 1.68 -6.35 -1.61
C LYS A 56 0.47 -7.19 -2.04
N PHE A 57 0.41 -7.58 -3.31
CA PHE A 57 -0.62 -8.49 -3.80
C PHE A 57 -0.56 -9.85 -3.09
N HIS A 58 0.62 -10.45 -2.97
CA HIS A 58 0.80 -11.72 -2.26
C HIS A 58 0.37 -11.60 -0.79
N GLU A 59 0.73 -10.52 -0.10
CA GLU A 59 0.32 -10.29 1.29
C GLU A 59 -1.22 -10.23 1.43
N LEU A 60 -1.90 -9.49 0.55
CA LEU A 60 -3.36 -9.39 0.56
C LEU A 60 -4.03 -10.72 0.23
N LEU A 61 -3.48 -11.47 -0.73
CA LEU A 61 -4.00 -12.78 -1.13
C LEU A 61 -3.90 -13.80 0.01
N VAL A 62 -2.74 -13.84 0.68
CA VAL A 62 -2.51 -14.72 1.85
C VAL A 62 -3.45 -14.34 3.00
N MET A 63 -3.60 -13.04 3.27
CA MET A 63 -4.57 -12.56 4.26
C MET A 63 -5.99 -13.04 3.94
N ALA A 64 -6.44 -12.90 2.69
CA ALA A 64 -7.77 -13.35 2.30
C ALA A 64 -7.94 -14.87 2.48
N ILE A 65 -6.91 -15.66 2.14
CA ILE A 65 -6.92 -17.12 2.35
C ILE A 65 -7.09 -17.46 3.83
N ILE A 66 -6.33 -16.82 4.72
CA ILE A 66 -6.37 -17.09 6.17
C ILE A 66 -7.68 -16.60 6.80
N MET A 67 -8.09 -15.37 6.49
CA MET A 67 -9.29 -14.75 7.09
C MET A 67 -10.58 -15.50 6.76
N HIS A 68 -10.65 -16.11 5.58
CA HIS A 68 -11.85 -16.80 5.09
C HIS A 68 -11.70 -18.31 4.99
N ASP A 69 -10.63 -18.88 5.56
CA ASP A 69 -10.32 -20.31 5.53
C ASP A 69 -10.45 -20.93 4.12
N LEU A 70 -9.88 -20.24 3.12
CA LEU A 70 -9.97 -20.69 1.72
C LEU A 70 -8.96 -21.80 1.45
N SER A 71 -9.37 -22.80 0.66
CA SER A 71 -8.42 -23.76 0.10
C SER A 71 -7.35 -23.06 -0.72
N PHE A 72 -6.09 -23.51 -0.65
CA PHE A 72 -5.01 -23.00 -1.51
C PHE A 72 -5.28 -23.19 -3.01
N GLN A 73 -6.23 -24.05 -3.40
CA GLN A 73 -6.68 -24.18 -4.79
C GLN A 73 -7.39 -22.92 -5.30
N PHE A 74 -7.89 -22.06 -4.41
CA PHE A 74 -8.58 -20.82 -4.74
C PHE A 74 -7.80 -19.96 -5.74
N VAL A 75 -6.48 -19.85 -5.58
CA VAL A 75 -5.61 -19.03 -6.45
C VAL A 75 -5.46 -19.60 -7.88
N GLU A 76 -5.82 -20.88 -8.08
CA GLU A 76 -5.74 -21.58 -9.36
C GLU A 76 -7.09 -21.66 -10.07
N TYR A 77 -8.19 -21.26 -9.42
CA TYR A 77 -9.52 -21.28 -10.05
C TYR A 77 -9.55 -20.41 -11.30
N ALA A 78 -10.11 -20.94 -12.39
CA ALA A 78 -10.11 -20.28 -13.69
C ALA A 78 -10.74 -18.87 -13.64
N GLY A 79 -11.86 -18.71 -12.92
CA GLY A 79 -12.50 -17.42 -12.73
C GLY A 79 -11.65 -16.43 -11.92
N ILE A 80 -10.92 -16.91 -10.90
CA ILE A 80 -10.02 -16.08 -10.09
C ILE A 80 -8.80 -15.64 -10.91
N ARG A 81 -8.22 -16.53 -11.71
CA ARG A 81 -7.10 -16.19 -12.61
C ARG A 81 -7.53 -15.17 -13.68
N GLN A 82 -8.74 -15.32 -14.24
CA GLN A 82 -9.32 -14.34 -15.16
C GLN A 82 -9.53 -12.99 -14.49
N LEU A 83 -10.05 -12.98 -13.26
CA LEU A 83 -10.23 -11.75 -12.48
C LEU A 83 -8.88 -11.05 -12.23
N PHE A 84 -7.85 -11.76 -11.79
CA PHE A 84 -6.53 -11.18 -11.56
C PHE A 84 -5.92 -10.62 -12.85
N ASN A 85 -5.99 -11.36 -13.95
CA ASN A 85 -5.51 -10.89 -15.25
C ASN A 85 -6.28 -9.67 -15.76
N TYR A 86 -7.58 -9.57 -15.47
CA TYR A 86 -8.40 -8.40 -15.83
C TYR A 86 -7.98 -7.14 -15.05
N VAL A 87 -7.68 -7.29 -13.75
CA VAL A 87 -7.26 -6.16 -12.90
C VAL A 87 -5.85 -5.69 -13.26
N CYS A 88 -4.93 -6.60 -13.54
CA CYS A 88 -3.57 -6.25 -13.98
C CYS A 88 -2.96 -7.38 -14.82
N ALA A 89 -2.56 -7.03 -16.05
CA ALA A 89 -1.99 -7.98 -17.00
C ALA A 89 -0.60 -8.49 -16.60
N ASP A 90 0.14 -7.74 -15.78
CA ASP A 90 1.49 -8.07 -15.33
C ASP A 90 1.52 -8.95 -14.07
N ILE A 91 0.36 -9.36 -13.54
CA ILE A 91 0.29 -10.23 -12.36
C ILE A 91 0.89 -11.60 -12.70
N LYS A 92 1.95 -11.95 -11.97
CA LYS A 92 2.43 -13.34 -11.96
C LYS A 92 1.44 -14.19 -11.20
N LEU A 93 0.77 -15.07 -11.92
CA LEU A 93 -0.24 -15.96 -11.35
C LEU A 93 0.40 -16.90 -10.31
N VAL A 94 -0.17 -16.89 -9.11
CA VAL A 94 0.30 -17.66 -7.97
C VAL A 94 -0.09 -19.13 -8.13
N SER A 95 0.82 -20.05 -7.79
CA SER A 95 0.51 -21.47 -7.69
C SER A 95 0.04 -21.83 -6.29
N ARG A 96 -0.67 -22.94 -6.13
CA ARG A 96 -1.04 -23.48 -4.81
C ARG A 96 0.16 -23.64 -3.88
N ASN A 97 1.29 -24.09 -4.41
CA ASN A 97 2.51 -24.30 -3.65
C ASN A 97 3.12 -22.97 -3.19
N THR A 98 3.06 -21.95 -4.04
CA THR A 98 3.50 -20.59 -3.70
C THR A 98 2.59 -20.01 -2.61
N ALA A 99 1.27 -20.11 -2.76
CA ALA A 99 0.33 -19.65 -1.74
C ALA A 99 0.57 -20.32 -0.37
N LYS A 100 0.83 -21.63 -0.38
CA LYS A 100 1.22 -22.38 0.83
C LYS A 100 2.53 -21.86 1.44
N ALA A 101 3.55 -21.62 0.62
CA ALA A 101 4.83 -21.10 1.07
C ALA A 101 4.70 -19.70 1.66
N ASP A 102 3.89 -18.83 1.04
CA ASP A 102 3.67 -17.47 1.51
C ASP A 102 2.92 -17.44 2.85
N VAL A 103 1.91 -18.29 3.02
CA VAL A 103 1.19 -18.49 4.30
C VAL A 103 2.15 -18.97 5.38
N LEU A 104 3.01 -19.94 5.08
CA LEU A 104 4.00 -20.45 6.02
C LEU A 104 5.02 -19.37 6.40
N SER A 105 5.48 -18.59 5.43
CA SER A 105 6.39 -17.45 5.65
C SER A 105 5.78 -16.42 6.59
N LEU A 106 4.52 -16.04 6.33
CA LEU A 106 3.76 -15.14 7.18
C LEU A 106 3.62 -15.69 8.61
N TYR A 107 3.24 -16.96 8.76
CA TYR A 107 3.13 -17.60 10.07
C TYR A 107 4.46 -17.57 10.83
N ASN A 108 5.57 -17.90 10.18
CA ASN A 108 6.89 -17.87 10.80
C ASN A 108 7.29 -16.46 11.24
N ARG A 109 6.97 -15.45 10.43
CA ARG A 109 7.19 -14.04 10.76
C ARG A 109 6.42 -13.63 12.01
N GLU A 110 5.11 -13.90 12.06
CA GLU A 110 4.29 -13.54 13.22
C GLU A 110 4.69 -14.35 14.46
N LYS A 111 5.02 -15.64 14.31
CA LYS A 111 5.54 -16.47 15.40
C LYS A 111 6.84 -15.91 15.99
N ALA A 112 7.76 -15.43 15.14
CA ALA A 112 9.01 -14.83 15.60
C ALA A 112 8.75 -13.54 16.41
N LYS A 113 7.87 -12.67 15.92
CA LYS A 113 7.47 -11.44 16.63
C LYS A 113 6.85 -11.75 18.00
N LEU A 114 5.95 -12.73 18.07
CA LEU A 114 5.33 -13.12 19.34
C LEU A 114 6.35 -13.64 20.35
N LYS A 115 7.34 -14.42 19.90
CA LYS A 115 8.44 -14.89 20.76
C LYS A 115 9.28 -13.73 21.30
N GLU A 116 9.57 -12.74 20.46
CA GLU A 116 10.33 -11.55 20.86
C GLU A 116 9.59 -10.72 21.92
N ILE A 117 8.30 -10.50 21.72
CA ILE A 117 7.43 -9.80 22.67
C ILE A 117 7.40 -10.56 24.00
N LEU A 118 7.12 -11.87 23.97
CA LEU A 118 7.02 -12.69 25.18
C LEU A 118 8.34 -12.73 25.96
N GLY A 119 9.47 -12.94 25.28
CA GLY A 119 10.79 -12.94 25.92
C GLY A 119 11.20 -11.56 26.45
N SER A 120 10.56 -10.48 26.01
CA SER A 120 10.77 -9.14 26.58
C SER A 120 9.90 -8.90 27.82
N VAL A 121 8.72 -9.52 27.90
CA VAL A 121 7.84 -9.49 29.09
C VAL A 121 8.45 -10.29 30.25
N GLU A 122 9.02 -11.47 29.99
CA GLU A 122 9.70 -12.29 31.02
C GLU A 122 10.87 -11.57 31.71
N ARG A 123 11.47 -10.56 31.06
CA ARG A 123 12.55 -9.74 31.66
C ARG A 123 12.04 -8.56 32.48
N ALA A 124 10.79 -8.16 32.31
CA ALA A 124 10.19 -7.02 33.00
C ALA A 124 9.53 -7.43 34.34
N ASP A 125 9.07 -8.68 34.47
CA ASP A 125 8.34 -9.18 35.65
C ASP A 125 9.23 -9.93 36.67
N GLY A 126 10.54 -10.06 36.40
CA GLY A 126 11.48 -10.77 37.27
C GLY A 126 11.97 -9.97 38.50
N GLY A 127 11.37 -8.81 38.78
CA GLY A 127 11.91 -7.80 39.69
C GLY A 127 11.43 -7.79 41.14
N GLU A 128 10.34 -8.48 41.52
CA GLU A 128 9.72 -8.17 42.83
C GLU A 128 9.08 -9.30 43.64
N GLU A 129 9.43 -10.58 43.43
CA GLU A 129 8.85 -11.67 44.26
C GLU A 129 9.83 -12.74 44.76
N ARG A 130 11.13 -12.41 44.92
CA ARG A 130 12.12 -13.40 45.40
C ARG A 130 12.79 -13.15 46.76
N GLU A 131 12.21 -12.30 47.63
CA GLU A 131 12.75 -12.04 48.98
C GLU A 131 11.84 -12.45 50.16
N SER A 132 10.71 -13.14 49.93
CA SER A 132 9.82 -13.54 51.04
C SER A 132 10.13 -14.92 51.63
N TYR A 133 10.73 -15.84 50.86
CA TYR A 133 10.85 -17.25 51.27
C TYR A 133 12.19 -17.64 51.94
N LYS A 134 13.07 -16.67 52.23
CA LYS A 134 14.38 -16.95 52.87
C LYS A 134 14.42 -16.73 54.39
N ASN A 135 13.34 -16.24 55.00
CA ASN A 135 13.31 -15.90 56.43
C ASN A 135 12.40 -16.80 57.30
N LEU A 136 11.99 -17.97 56.80
CA LEU A 136 11.33 -18.99 57.64
C LEU A 136 12.04 -20.34 57.52
N THR A 137 13.15 -20.46 58.23
CA THR A 137 13.63 -21.74 58.75
C THR A 137 14.22 -21.47 60.13
N PHE A 138 13.51 -21.94 61.16
CA PHE A 138 13.96 -22.01 62.56
C PHE A 138 14.82 -23.26 62.73
#